data_AF-A0A9Q0XQ86-F1
#
_entry.id   AF-A0A9Q0XQ86-F1
#
_cell.length_a   1.000
_cell.length_b   1.000
_cell.length_c   1.000
_cell.angle_alpha   90.00
_cell.angle_beta   90.00
_cell.angle_gamma   90.00
#
_symmetry.space_group_name_H-M   'P 1'
#
loop_
_entity.id
_entity.type
_entity.pdbx_description
1 polymer ?
#
loop_
_entity_poly.entity_id
_entity_poly.type
_entity_poly.pdbx_seq_one_letter_code
_entity_poly.pdbx_strand_id
1 'polypeptide(L)'
;MGEAPGDKPYEQISEELIAERARQQAQKEAEELWKQKEAEITKKFRDAMAKEKARIVAEKWKIETEDRKAAKLMEEKIQEELKKREEEERQRGEEQIRQQEERRAQELPSQQCSQQNEKEEHEWKEQLRRSKAADEERSHKARWARDEYRRQSLRAIQKGKVAGLSNLFQASGLNTQQEAKLTNACSTSPLTLTVPSSKAWERPPRPFSREVIIQWFKEEQLPRRAGFERNSNTVAPWFHGIITRQEAEELLMNKSEGAFLVRVSEKIWGYALSYRHQSGFKHFLVDASGDYYSFLGVDPNRHATLTDLIDFHKGYEPCSEYDLSLFLPCP
;
A
#
# COMPACT_ATOMS: atom_id res chain seq x y z
N MET A 1 -46.32 68.99 98.20
CA MET A 1 -46.44 67.87 97.25
C MET A 1 -47.41 68.33 96.18
N GLY A 2 -46.91 68.83 95.04
CA GLY A 2 -47.65 69.10 93.79
C GLY A 2 -49.10 69.62 93.86
N GLU A 3 -49.37 70.72 94.56
CA GLU A 3 -50.68 71.39 94.53
C GLU A 3 -50.54 72.88 94.15
N ALA A 4 -49.72 73.17 93.13
CA ALA A 4 -49.77 74.48 92.47
C ALA A 4 -50.84 74.44 91.36
N PRO A 5 -51.64 75.52 91.14
CA PRO A 5 -52.61 75.57 90.06
C PRO A 5 -51.91 75.43 88.70
N GLY A 6 -51.98 74.24 88.10
CA GLY A 6 -51.36 73.95 86.79
C GLY A 6 -50.41 72.74 86.76
N ASP A 7 -50.08 72.14 87.91
CA ASP A 7 -49.24 70.94 87.93
C ASP A 7 -50.03 69.70 87.48
N LYS A 8 -49.45 68.90 86.58
CA LYS A 8 -50.02 67.62 86.18
C LYS A 8 -49.91 66.63 87.35
N PRO A 9 -50.97 65.87 87.69
CA PRO A 9 -50.89 64.81 88.69
C PRO A 9 -49.85 63.76 88.30
N TYR A 10 -49.19 63.16 89.29
CA TYR A 10 -48.10 62.20 89.11
C TYR A 10 -48.50 61.04 88.21
N GLU A 11 -49.74 60.56 88.34
CA GLU A 11 -50.33 59.50 87.55
C GLU A 11 -50.31 59.85 86.06
N GLN A 12 -50.70 61.09 85.70
CA GLN A 12 -50.71 61.56 84.31
C GLN A 12 -49.28 61.67 83.73
N ILE A 13 -48.31 62.11 84.53
CA ILE A 13 -46.89 62.15 84.12
C ILE A 13 -46.36 60.72 83.92
N SER A 14 -46.73 59.78 84.79
CA SER A 14 -46.32 58.38 84.70
C SER A 14 -46.92 57.68 83.45
N GLU A 15 -48.19 57.93 83.16
CA GLU A 15 -48.88 57.43 81.97
C GLU A 15 -48.29 58.01 80.67
N GLU A 16 -47.98 59.31 80.66
CA GLU A 16 -47.34 60.00 79.52
C GLU A 16 -45.97 59.39 79.20
N LEU A 17 -45.15 59.12 80.23
CA LEU A 17 -43.83 58.47 80.07
C LEU A 17 -43.93 57.02 79.57
N ILE A 18 -44.92 56.26 80.06
CA ILE A 18 -45.18 54.89 79.59
C ILE A 18 -45.61 54.91 78.12
N ALA A 19 -46.52 55.81 77.76
CA ALA A 19 -47.01 55.97 76.38
C ALA A 19 -45.90 56.47 75.44
N GLU A 20 -45.02 57.35 75.89
CA GLU A 20 -43.85 57.80 75.12
C GLU A 20 -42.86 56.66 74.89
N ARG A 21 -42.55 55.86 75.93
CA ARG A 21 -41.70 54.67 75.78
C ARG A 21 -42.31 53.63 74.83
N ALA A 22 -43.62 53.41 74.92
CA ALA A 22 -44.35 52.51 74.02
C ALA A 22 -44.30 52.99 72.57
N ARG A 23 -44.46 54.30 72.32
CA ARG A 23 -44.33 54.90 70.97
C ARG A 23 -42.92 54.74 70.41
N GLN A 24 -41.88 55.02 71.21
CA GLN A 24 -40.49 54.84 70.79
C GLN A 24 -40.16 53.37 70.49
N GLN A 25 -40.69 52.44 71.30
CA GLN A 25 -40.52 51.01 71.04
C GLN A 25 -41.20 50.58 69.74
N ALA A 26 -42.45 51.00 69.52
CA ALA A 26 -43.17 50.72 68.29
C ALA A 26 -42.48 51.31 67.05
N GLN A 27 -41.87 52.49 67.15
CA GLN A 27 -41.07 53.09 66.07
C GLN A 27 -39.83 52.26 65.74
N LYS A 28 -39.07 51.82 66.76
CA LYS A 28 -37.90 50.96 66.55
C LYS A 28 -38.27 49.63 65.91
N GLU A 29 -39.33 48.99 66.39
CA GLU A 29 -39.84 47.74 65.81
C GLU A 29 -40.30 47.93 64.36
N ALA A 30 -40.99 49.05 64.06
CA ALA A 30 -41.40 49.38 62.70
C ALA A 30 -40.19 49.61 61.77
N GLU A 31 -39.15 50.30 62.23
CA GLU A 31 -37.90 50.51 61.47
C GLU A 31 -37.16 49.19 61.21
N GLU A 32 -37.10 48.31 62.20
CA GLU A 32 -36.48 46.99 62.05
C GLU A 32 -37.26 46.12 61.04
N LEU A 33 -38.59 46.10 61.13
CA LEU A 33 -39.44 45.42 60.16
C LEU A 33 -39.25 45.99 58.74
N TRP A 34 -39.12 47.31 58.61
CA TRP A 34 -38.88 47.95 57.32
C TRP A 34 -37.53 47.54 56.73
N LYS A 35 -36.45 47.55 57.53
CA LYS A 35 -35.12 47.06 57.12
C LYS A 35 -35.15 45.59 56.70
N GLN A 36 -35.88 44.75 57.44
CA GLN A 36 -36.06 43.33 57.08
C GLN A 36 -36.77 43.18 55.74
N LYS A 37 -37.83 43.96 55.49
CA LYS A 37 -38.54 43.94 54.20
C LYS A 37 -37.68 44.45 53.05
N GLU A 38 -36.91 45.51 53.24
CA GLU A 38 -35.99 46.02 52.24
C GLU A 38 -34.89 45.00 51.88
N ALA A 39 -34.33 44.32 52.89
CA ALA A 39 -33.38 43.23 52.68
C ALA A 39 -34.02 42.03 51.95
N GLU A 40 -35.26 41.67 52.31
CA GLU A 40 -36.03 40.61 51.64
C GLU A 40 -36.26 40.93 50.17
N ILE A 41 -36.66 42.17 49.83
CA ILE A 41 -36.86 42.64 48.46
C ILE A 41 -35.54 42.61 47.68
N THR A 42 -34.46 43.12 48.28
CA THR A 42 -33.13 43.15 47.67
C THR A 42 -32.63 41.74 47.37
N LYS A 43 -32.83 40.80 48.31
CA LYS A 43 -32.49 39.38 48.13
C LYS A 43 -33.30 38.77 46.99
N LYS A 44 -34.62 38.95 46.98
CA LYS A 44 -35.50 38.44 45.91
C LYS A 44 -35.08 38.95 44.53
N PHE A 45 -34.68 40.21 44.41
CA PHE A 45 -34.20 40.77 43.15
C PHE A 45 -32.87 40.13 42.71
N ARG A 46 -31.91 39.97 43.63
CA ARG A 46 -30.63 39.29 43.35
C ARG A 46 -30.86 37.85 42.91
N ASP A 47 -31.72 37.12 43.60
CA ASP A 47 -32.05 35.73 43.29
C ASP A 47 -32.74 35.61 41.91
N ALA A 48 -33.67 36.52 41.59
CA ALA A 48 -34.31 36.58 40.27
C ALA A 48 -33.29 36.83 39.15
N MET A 49 -32.35 37.76 39.36
CA MET A 49 -31.29 38.04 38.39
C MET A 49 -30.32 36.86 38.23
N ALA A 50 -29.96 36.18 39.33
CA ALA A 50 -29.12 34.99 39.27
C ALA A 50 -29.82 33.86 38.50
N LYS A 51 -31.12 33.65 38.74
CA LYS A 51 -31.94 32.67 38.02
C LYS A 51 -32.00 32.97 36.52
N GLU A 52 -32.20 34.23 36.15
CA GLU A 52 -32.26 34.62 34.73
C GLU A 52 -30.90 34.46 34.03
N LYS A 53 -29.80 34.84 34.71
CA LYS A 53 -28.44 34.59 34.20
C LYS A 53 -28.18 33.10 34.00
N ALA A 54 -28.57 32.26 34.96
CA ALA A 54 -28.42 30.81 34.85
C ALA A 54 -29.22 30.25 33.66
N ARG A 55 -30.43 30.76 33.42
CA ARG A 55 -31.26 30.37 32.27
C ARG A 55 -30.58 30.69 30.94
N ILE A 56 -30.05 31.91 30.79
CA ILE A 56 -29.34 32.33 29.57
C ILE A 56 -28.09 31.47 29.34
N VAL A 57 -27.33 31.16 30.39
CA VAL A 57 -26.15 30.29 30.27
C VAL A 57 -26.57 28.87 29.85
N ALA A 58 -27.60 28.30 30.46
CA ALA A 58 -28.09 26.97 30.10
C ALA A 58 -28.58 26.91 28.64
N GLU A 59 -29.28 27.93 28.16
CA GLU A 59 -29.74 28.02 26.78
C GLU A 59 -28.57 28.12 25.79
N LYS A 60 -27.56 28.93 26.08
CA LYS A 60 -26.33 29.00 25.26
C LYS A 60 -25.61 27.66 25.18
N TRP A 61 -25.44 26.98 26.31
CA TRP A 61 -24.84 25.64 26.34
C TRP A 61 -25.63 24.64 25.51
N LYS A 62 -26.97 24.70 25.57
CA LYS A 62 -27.82 23.83 24.76
C LYS A 62 -27.59 24.05 23.26
N ILE A 63 -27.64 25.30 22.80
CA ILE A 63 -27.37 25.66 21.40
C ILE A 63 -25.99 25.18 20.98
N GLU A 64 -24.95 25.46 21.78
CA GLU A 64 -23.58 25.03 21.48
C GLU A 64 -23.44 23.50 21.39
N THR A 65 -24.16 22.75 22.23
CA THR A 65 -24.16 21.29 22.13
C THR A 65 -24.90 20.77 20.91
N GLU A 66 -25.97 21.43 20.48
CA GLU A 66 -26.72 21.11 19.27
C GLU A 66 -25.87 21.42 18.03
N ASP A 67 -25.23 22.58 17.97
CA ASP A 67 -24.29 22.98 16.91
C ASP A 67 -23.13 21.99 16.80
N ARG A 68 -22.55 21.59 17.93
CA ARG A 68 -21.47 20.58 17.96
C ARG A 68 -21.94 19.20 17.48
N LYS A 69 -23.18 18.82 17.77
CA LYS A 69 -23.77 17.57 17.24
C LYS A 69 -24.01 17.68 15.73
N ALA A 70 -24.53 18.82 15.26
CA ALA A 70 -24.75 19.07 13.84
C ALA A 70 -23.43 19.06 13.05
N ALA A 71 -22.37 19.67 13.58
CA ALA A 71 -21.04 19.65 12.98
C ALA A 71 -20.49 18.22 12.85
N LYS A 72 -20.60 17.40 13.89
CA LYS A 72 -20.19 15.98 13.83
C LYS A 72 -20.96 15.18 12.78
N LEU A 73 -22.28 15.40 12.68
CA LEU A 73 -23.11 14.73 11.68
C LEU A 73 -22.72 15.16 10.25
N MET A 74 -22.41 16.44 10.04
CA MET A 74 -21.92 16.92 8.75
C MET A 74 -20.55 16.32 8.39
N GLU A 75 -19.65 16.23 9.36
CA GLU A 75 -18.33 15.61 9.17
C GLU A 75 -18.44 14.13 8.80
N GLU A 76 -19.29 13.38 9.52
CA GLU A 76 -19.56 11.97 9.24
C GLU A 76 -20.14 11.78 7.82
N LYS A 77 -21.09 12.63 7.43
CA LYS A 77 -21.66 12.60 6.07
C LYS A 77 -20.62 12.89 4.99
N ILE A 78 -19.70 13.83 5.23
CA ILE A 78 -18.59 14.12 4.30
C ILE A 78 -17.66 12.92 4.20
N GLN A 79 -17.31 12.28 5.32
CA GLN A 79 -16.47 11.08 5.31
C GLN A 79 -17.13 9.92 4.56
N GLU A 80 -18.43 9.72 4.71
CA GLU A 80 -19.18 8.69 4.00
C GLU A 80 -19.21 8.95 2.48
N GLU A 81 -19.46 10.20 2.06
CA GLU A 81 -19.38 10.62 0.66
C GLU A 81 -17.98 10.41 0.07
N LEU A 82 -16.92 10.72 0.83
CA LEU A 82 -15.54 10.48 0.39
C LEU A 82 -15.23 8.99 0.23
N LYS A 83 -15.61 8.16 1.20
CA LYS A 83 -15.45 6.70 1.11
C LYS A 83 -16.21 6.12 -0.07
N LYS A 84 -17.42 6.63 -0.32
CA LYS A 84 -18.22 6.21 -1.48
C LYS A 84 -17.53 6.57 -2.79
N ARG A 85 -16.98 7.79 -2.91
CA ARG A 85 -16.23 8.22 -4.10
C ARG A 85 -14.97 7.40 -4.34
N GLU A 86 -14.23 7.10 -3.27
CA GLU A 86 -13.04 6.25 -3.32
C GLU A 86 -13.39 4.83 -3.80
N GLU A 87 -14.45 4.24 -3.26
CA GLU A 87 -14.94 2.92 -3.67
C GLU A 87 -15.43 2.92 -5.14
N GLU A 88 -16.16 3.96 -5.56
CA GLU A 88 -16.56 4.10 -6.97
C GLU A 88 -15.34 4.23 -7.90
N GLU A 89 -14.28 4.92 -7.48
CA GLU A 89 -13.04 5.02 -8.26
C GLU A 89 -12.30 3.68 -8.33
N ARG A 90 -12.24 2.96 -7.21
CA ARG A 90 -11.71 1.60 -7.14
C ARG A 90 -12.45 0.67 -8.10
N GLN A 91 -13.79 0.70 -8.07
CA GLN A 91 -14.63 -0.09 -8.99
C GLN A 91 -14.40 0.29 -10.46
N ARG A 92 -14.26 1.58 -10.78
CA ARG A 92 -13.89 2.03 -12.13
C ARG A 92 -12.51 1.55 -12.55
N GLY A 93 -11.55 1.49 -11.63
CA GLY A 93 -10.21 0.94 -11.87
C GLY A 93 -10.26 -0.57 -12.14
N GLU A 94 -10.94 -1.33 -11.28
CA GLU A 94 -11.13 -2.78 -11.42
C GLU A 94 -11.85 -3.13 -12.73
N GLU A 95 -12.88 -2.38 -13.11
CA GLU A 95 -13.60 -2.53 -14.37
C GLU A 95 -12.69 -2.35 -15.58
N GLN A 96 -11.81 -1.33 -15.57
CA GLN A 96 -10.86 -1.09 -16.65
C GLN A 96 -9.84 -2.23 -16.78
N ILE A 97 -9.34 -2.73 -15.65
CA ILE A 97 -8.44 -3.89 -15.63
C ILE A 97 -9.15 -5.11 -16.23
N ARG A 98 -10.38 -5.37 -15.80
CA ARG A 98 -11.19 -6.48 -16.30
C ARG A 98 -11.40 -6.41 -17.81
N GLN A 99 -11.74 -5.24 -18.34
CA GLN A 99 -11.89 -5.02 -19.79
C GLN A 99 -10.58 -5.17 -20.55
N GLN A 100 -9.44 -4.79 -19.96
CA GLN A 100 -8.13 -4.98 -20.57
C GLN A 100 -7.70 -6.45 -20.59
N GLU A 101 -7.97 -7.18 -19.51
CA GLU A 101 -7.74 -8.63 -19.45
C GLU A 101 -8.62 -9.38 -20.45
N GLU A 102 -9.90 -9.02 -20.57
CA GLU A 102 -10.81 -9.62 -21.55
C GLU A 102 -10.32 -9.37 -22.99
N ARG A 103 -9.90 -8.13 -23.32
CA ARG A 103 -9.31 -7.82 -24.63
C ARG A 103 -8.06 -8.65 -24.89
N ARG A 104 -7.15 -8.77 -23.93
CA ARG A 104 -5.95 -9.63 -24.05
C ARG A 104 -6.31 -11.10 -24.23
N ALA A 105 -7.33 -11.58 -23.52
CA ALA A 105 -7.81 -12.97 -23.64
C ALA A 105 -8.45 -13.25 -25.00
N GLN A 106 -9.06 -12.26 -25.65
CA GLN A 106 -9.63 -12.40 -27.00
C GLN A 106 -8.57 -12.32 -28.11
N GLU A 107 -7.55 -11.46 -27.96
CA GLU A 107 -6.49 -11.29 -28.97
C GLU A 107 -5.54 -12.50 -29.06
N LEU A 108 -5.26 -13.16 -27.94
CA LEU A 108 -4.31 -14.29 -27.86
C LEU A 108 -4.73 -15.49 -28.75
N PRO A 109 -5.98 -16.03 -28.68
CA PRO A 109 -6.43 -17.09 -29.57
C PRO A 109 -6.52 -16.67 -31.03
N SER A 110 -6.96 -15.44 -31.31
CA SER A 110 -7.07 -14.94 -32.69
C SER A 110 -5.69 -14.82 -33.36
N GLN A 111 -4.67 -14.35 -32.64
CA GLN A 111 -3.29 -14.30 -33.16
C GLN A 111 -2.67 -15.69 -33.32
N GLN A 112 -2.92 -16.61 -32.39
CA GLN A 112 -2.44 -17.99 -32.54
C GLN A 112 -3.10 -18.69 -33.73
N CYS A 113 -4.41 -18.52 -33.91
CA CYS A 113 -5.15 -19.07 -35.03
C CYS A 113 -4.67 -18.48 -36.37
N SER A 114 -4.43 -17.17 -36.45
CA SER A 114 -3.90 -16.55 -37.66
C SER A 114 -2.49 -17.05 -38.00
N GLN A 115 -1.60 -17.14 -37.00
CA GLN A 115 -0.25 -17.68 -37.20
C GLN A 115 -0.24 -19.17 -37.56
N GLN A 116 -1.18 -19.95 -37.02
CA GLN A 116 -1.35 -21.37 -37.40
C GLN A 116 -1.81 -21.49 -38.85
N ASN A 117 -2.83 -20.73 -39.25
CA ASN A 117 -3.32 -20.72 -40.63
C ASN A 117 -2.24 -20.30 -41.63
N GLU A 118 -1.43 -19.28 -41.33
CA GLU A 118 -0.31 -18.85 -42.19
C GLU A 118 0.77 -19.94 -42.34
N LYS A 119 1.09 -20.66 -41.27
CA LYS A 119 2.04 -21.78 -41.29
C LYS A 119 1.49 -22.94 -42.11
N GLU A 120 0.24 -23.31 -41.88
CA GLU A 120 -0.45 -24.37 -42.63
C GLU A 120 -0.53 -24.04 -44.13
N GLU A 121 -0.84 -22.78 -44.49
CA GLU A 121 -0.86 -22.34 -45.88
C GLU A 121 0.54 -22.38 -46.53
N HIS A 122 1.58 -21.98 -45.80
CA HIS A 122 2.96 -22.05 -46.26
C HIS A 122 3.41 -23.50 -46.49
N GLU A 123 3.13 -24.39 -45.54
CA GLU A 123 3.42 -25.82 -45.64
C GLU A 123 2.68 -26.47 -46.82
N TRP A 124 1.40 -26.12 -47.01
CA TRP A 124 0.61 -26.58 -48.16
C TRP A 124 1.21 -26.13 -49.49
N LYS A 125 1.64 -24.87 -49.60
CA LYS A 125 2.31 -24.33 -50.80
C LYS A 125 3.63 -25.05 -51.10
N GLU A 126 4.45 -25.27 -50.08
CA GLU A 126 5.68 -26.07 -50.17
C GLU A 126 5.40 -27.49 -50.66
N GLN A 127 4.39 -28.14 -50.09
CA GLN A 127 3.99 -29.51 -50.45
C GLN A 127 3.46 -29.59 -51.88
N LEU A 128 2.66 -28.62 -52.31
CA LEU A 128 2.17 -28.51 -53.68
C LEU A 128 3.33 -28.33 -54.66
N ARG A 129 4.34 -27.51 -54.31
CA ARG A 129 5.56 -27.33 -55.12
C ARG A 129 6.34 -28.64 -55.25
N ARG A 130 6.50 -29.40 -54.16
CA ARG A 130 7.15 -30.72 -54.17
C ARG A 130 6.39 -31.72 -55.04
N SER A 131 5.06 -31.78 -54.93
CA SER A 131 4.24 -32.66 -55.76
C SER A 131 4.36 -32.33 -57.25
N LYS A 132 4.25 -31.05 -57.60
CA LYS A 132 4.38 -30.58 -58.99
C LYS A 132 5.75 -30.92 -59.58
N ALA A 133 6.83 -30.73 -58.79
CA ALA A 133 8.18 -31.11 -59.21
C ALA A 133 8.33 -32.63 -59.40
N ALA A 134 7.73 -33.44 -58.52
CA ALA A 134 7.75 -34.90 -58.65
C ALA A 134 6.94 -35.38 -59.88
N ASP A 135 5.81 -34.74 -60.20
CA ASP A 135 5.03 -35.00 -61.42
C ASP A 135 5.80 -34.61 -62.69
N GLU A 136 6.52 -33.49 -62.66
CA GLU A 136 7.41 -33.06 -63.75
C GLU A 136 8.56 -34.04 -63.95
N GLU A 137 9.18 -34.52 -62.86
CA GLU A 137 10.25 -35.52 -62.92
C GLU A 137 9.74 -36.85 -63.47
N ARG A 138 8.58 -37.33 -62.99
CA ARG A 138 7.93 -38.53 -63.53
C ARG A 138 7.59 -38.36 -65.01
N SER A 139 7.07 -37.19 -65.40
CA SER A 139 6.79 -36.88 -66.80
C SER A 139 8.06 -36.83 -67.65
N HIS A 140 9.15 -36.26 -67.12
CA HIS A 140 10.45 -36.23 -67.77
C HIS A 140 11.02 -37.64 -67.97
N LYS A 141 11.01 -38.48 -66.93
CA LYS A 141 11.42 -39.90 -67.01
C LYS A 141 10.58 -40.67 -68.02
N ALA A 142 9.26 -40.47 -68.02
CA ALA A 142 8.36 -41.11 -68.98
C ALA A 142 8.63 -40.68 -70.44
N ARG A 143 8.90 -39.38 -70.67
CA ARG A 143 9.32 -38.88 -71.99
C ARG A 143 10.65 -39.51 -72.42
N TRP A 144 11.64 -39.49 -71.53
CA TRP A 144 12.96 -40.07 -71.79
C TRP A 144 12.89 -41.56 -72.12
N ALA A 145 12.09 -42.33 -71.39
CA ALA A 145 11.86 -43.75 -71.66
C ALA A 145 11.20 -43.99 -73.03
N ARG A 146 10.22 -43.17 -73.43
CA ARG A 146 9.59 -43.24 -74.75
C ARG A 146 10.57 -42.94 -75.88
N ASP A 147 11.38 -41.89 -75.72
CA ASP A 147 12.38 -41.50 -76.72
C ASP A 147 13.53 -42.50 -76.83
N GLU A 148 13.95 -43.09 -75.70
CA GLU A 148 14.93 -44.17 -75.67
C GLU A 148 14.40 -45.43 -76.35
N TYR A 149 13.16 -45.83 -76.06
CA TYR A 149 12.50 -46.94 -76.77
C TYR A 149 12.40 -46.67 -78.28
N ARG A 150 12.01 -45.45 -78.67
CA ARG A 150 11.98 -45.03 -80.08
C ARG A 150 13.37 -45.11 -80.73
N ARG A 151 14.41 -44.62 -80.05
CA ARG A 151 15.80 -44.69 -80.54
C ARG A 151 16.29 -46.13 -80.66
N GLN A 152 16.03 -46.97 -79.68
CA GLN A 152 16.39 -48.40 -79.71
C GLN A 152 15.63 -49.15 -80.79
N SER A 153 14.33 -48.88 -80.95
CA SER A 153 13.48 -49.43 -82.01
C SER A 153 14.01 -49.05 -83.41
N LEU A 154 14.33 -47.78 -83.64
CA LEU A 154 14.94 -47.33 -84.90
C LEU A 154 16.30 -47.98 -85.16
N ARG A 155 17.15 -48.13 -84.12
CA ARG A 155 18.43 -48.85 -84.21
C ARG A 155 18.25 -50.34 -84.48
N ALA A 156 17.25 -50.98 -83.90
CA ALA A 156 16.91 -52.38 -84.16
C ALA A 156 16.42 -52.58 -85.60
N ILE A 157 15.58 -51.67 -86.11
CA ILE A 157 15.13 -51.66 -87.51
C ILE A 157 16.32 -51.47 -88.48
N GLN A 158 17.31 -50.65 -88.12
CA GLN A 158 18.53 -50.48 -88.91
C GLN A 158 19.52 -51.66 -88.82
N LYS A 159 19.51 -52.44 -87.72
CA LYS A 159 20.49 -53.50 -87.43
C LYS A 159 20.10 -54.92 -87.88
N GLY A 160 18.87 -55.21 -88.32
CA GLY A 160 18.59 -56.59 -88.74
C GLY A 160 17.21 -56.90 -89.31
N LYS A 161 17.22 -57.39 -90.55
CA LYS A 161 16.28 -58.40 -91.07
C LYS A 161 16.26 -59.65 -90.17
N VAL A 162 15.05 -60.13 -89.85
CA VAL A 162 14.61 -61.51 -89.49
C VAL A 162 15.28 -62.23 -88.30
N ALA A 163 14.45 -62.58 -87.29
CA ALA A 163 14.34 -63.86 -86.55
C ALA A 163 13.58 -63.56 -85.24
N GLY A 164 12.51 -64.24 -84.83
CA GLY A 164 12.31 -65.69 -84.81
C GLY A 164 12.93 -66.26 -83.53
N LEU A 165 12.14 -67.04 -82.75
CA LEU A 165 12.46 -67.79 -81.51
C LEU A 165 12.11 -67.03 -80.22
N SER A 166 11.06 -67.37 -79.46
CA SER A 166 10.65 -68.64 -78.81
C SER A 166 11.58 -69.11 -77.70
N ASN A 167 11.04 -69.01 -76.48
CA ASN A 167 11.23 -69.77 -75.25
C ASN A 167 12.64 -70.11 -74.74
N LEU A 168 12.86 -69.79 -73.46
CA LEU A 168 12.98 -70.76 -72.35
C LEU A 168 14.03 -70.28 -71.34
N PHE A 169 13.59 -69.77 -70.19
CA PHE A 169 14.09 -70.31 -68.92
C PHE A 169 13.15 -69.98 -67.77
N GLN A 170 13.02 -70.95 -66.89
CA GLN A 170 11.91 -71.22 -66.00
C GLN A 170 12.37 -71.01 -64.55
N ALA A 171 11.38 -70.95 -63.65
CA ALA A 171 11.44 -71.41 -62.27
C ALA A 171 11.79 -70.40 -61.16
N SER A 172 10.75 -70.16 -60.35
CA SER A 172 10.71 -70.30 -58.89
C SER A 172 11.29 -69.20 -58.02
N GLY A 173 10.41 -68.59 -57.22
CA GLY A 173 10.75 -67.61 -56.21
C GLY A 173 11.32 -68.20 -54.92
N LEU A 174 11.72 -67.31 -54.02
CA LEU A 174 11.44 -67.33 -52.59
C LEU A 174 11.79 -65.96 -51.99
N ASN A 175 10.97 -65.59 -51.01
CA ASN A 175 11.08 -64.52 -50.04
C ASN A 175 12.38 -64.62 -49.21
N THR A 176 13.00 -63.50 -48.80
CA THR A 176 13.46 -63.21 -47.40
C THR A 176 14.20 -61.86 -47.36
N GLN A 177 13.95 -61.15 -46.27
CA GLN A 177 14.38 -59.81 -45.87
C GLN A 177 15.89 -59.66 -45.58
N GLN A 178 16.26 -58.37 -45.44
CA GLN A 178 17.37 -57.80 -44.65
C GLN A 178 18.77 -57.98 -45.25
N GLU A 179 19.70 -57.02 -45.23
CA GLU A 179 19.85 -55.75 -44.52
C GLU A 179 21.06 -55.03 -45.15
N ALA A 180 21.11 -53.70 -45.22
CA ALA A 180 22.38 -52.97 -45.32
C ALA A 180 22.28 -51.54 -44.79
N LYS A 181 23.14 -51.28 -43.81
CA LYS A 181 23.40 -50.09 -43.00
C LYS A 181 23.71 -48.81 -43.79
N LEU A 182 23.49 -47.66 -43.15
CA LEU A 182 24.48 -46.60 -42.77
C LEU A 182 23.70 -45.31 -42.40
N THR A 183 23.52 -44.99 -41.11
CA THR A 183 24.31 -44.04 -40.29
C THR A 183 24.52 -42.63 -40.89
N ASN A 184 23.85 -41.61 -40.34
CA ASN A 184 24.48 -40.39 -39.79
C ASN A 184 23.46 -39.39 -39.21
N ALA A 185 23.77 -38.90 -37.99
CA ALA A 185 23.60 -37.54 -37.42
C ALA A 185 22.20 -36.86 -37.45
N CYS A 186 21.72 -36.06 -36.48
CA CYS A 186 22.15 -35.58 -35.18
C CYS A 186 20.96 -34.78 -34.58
N SER A 187 20.93 -34.65 -33.24
CA SER A 187 20.26 -33.61 -32.45
C SER A 187 18.73 -33.56 -32.38
N THR A 188 18.21 -34.17 -31.30
CA THR A 188 16.97 -33.76 -30.65
C THR A 188 17.29 -33.50 -29.18
N SER A 189 17.21 -32.24 -28.77
CA SER A 189 17.24 -31.83 -27.36
C SER A 189 15.89 -32.14 -26.70
N PRO A 190 15.89 -32.61 -25.45
CA PRO A 190 14.81 -32.29 -24.54
C PRO A 190 15.33 -31.46 -23.35
N LEU A 191 14.51 -30.49 -22.97
CA LEU A 191 14.73 -29.59 -21.86
C LEU A 191 14.57 -30.29 -20.50
N THR A 192 15.29 -29.72 -19.53
CA THR A 192 14.99 -29.61 -18.09
C THR A 192 15.11 -30.86 -17.22
N LEU A 193 15.98 -30.75 -16.20
CA LEU A 193 15.63 -30.94 -14.79
C LEU A 193 16.72 -30.27 -13.95
N THR A 194 16.51 -28.99 -13.68
CA THR A 194 17.24 -28.22 -12.67
C THR A 194 16.81 -28.72 -11.29
N VAL A 195 17.80 -29.14 -10.52
CA VAL A 195 17.71 -29.40 -9.08
C VAL A 195 17.09 -28.16 -8.39
N PRO A 196 16.09 -28.30 -7.49
CA PRO A 196 15.69 -27.20 -6.64
C PRO A 196 16.83 -26.99 -5.63
N SER A 197 17.80 -26.17 -6.03
CA SER A 197 18.72 -25.52 -5.10
C SER A 197 17.87 -24.78 -4.08
N SER A 198 18.11 -25.07 -2.80
CA SER A 198 17.54 -24.41 -1.64
C SER A 198 17.23 -22.93 -1.92
N LYS A 199 15.99 -22.50 -1.65
CA LYS A 199 15.54 -21.10 -1.74
C LYS A 199 16.49 -20.19 -0.94
N ALA A 200 17.60 -19.78 -1.56
CA ALA A 200 18.26 -18.54 -1.24
C ALA A 200 17.24 -17.48 -1.66
N TRP A 201 16.74 -16.71 -0.70
CA TRP A 201 15.89 -15.57 -1.00
C TRP A 201 16.68 -14.65 -1.94
N GLU A 202 16.36 -14.67 -3.24
CA GLU A 202 16.92 -13.72 -4.18
C GLU A 202 16.41 -12.36 -3.76
N ARG A 203 17.34 -11.45 -3.42
CA ARG A 203 16.94 -10.10 -3.02
C ARG A 203 16.20 -9.46 -4.19
N PRO A 204 15.02 -8.86 -3.96
CA PRO A 204 14.29 -8.21 -5.03
C PRO A 204 15.17 -7.15 -5.71
N PRO A 205 15.05 -6.99 -7.03
CA PRO A 205 15.85 -6.03 -7.79
C PRO A 205 15.64 -4.64 -7.21
N ARG A 206 16.72 -3.86 -7.03
CA ARG A 206 16.67 -2.55 -6.37
C ARG A 206 15.53 -1.67 -6.91
N PRO A 207 14.88 -0.86 -6.05
CA PRO A 207 13.83 0.03 -6.51
C PRO A 207 14.38 0.98 -7.58
N PHE A 208 13.64 1.13 -8.68
CA PHE A 208 14.09 1.90 -9.85
C PHE A 208 13.55 3.33 -9.88
N SER A 209 12.56 3.67 -9.05
CA SER A 209 12.04 5.03 -8.92
C SER A 209 11.50 5.32 -7.52
N ARG A 210 11.36 6.61 -7.20
CA ARG A 210 10.81 7.08 -5.92
C ARG A 210 9.35 6.68 -5.75
N GLU A 211 8.58 6.65 -6.82
CA GLU A 211 7.16 6.26 -6.85
C GLU A 211 6.99 4.80 -6.42
N VAL A 212 7.87 3.92 -6.90
CA VAL A 212 7.86 2.50 -6.56
C VAL A 212 8.17 2.28 -5.07
N ILE A 213 9.05 3.11 -4.50
CA ILE A 213 9.37 3.07 -3.06
C ILE A 213 8.20 3.57 -2.22
N ILE A 214 7.51 4.62 -2.67
CA ILE A 214 6.28 5.11 -2.03
C ILE A 214 5.22 4.01 -2.02
N GLN A 215 5.04 3.33 -3.16
CA GLN A 215 4.06 2.26 -3.28
C GLN A 215 4.39 1.09 -2.35
N TRP A 216 5.64 0.62 -2.38
CA TRP A 216 6.12 -0.43 -1.47
C TRP A 216 5.95 -0.07 0.00
N PHE A 217 6.28 1.16 0.38
CA PHE A 217 6.11 1.61 1.76
C PHE A 217 4.63 1.58 2.18
N LYS A 218 3.72 2.03 1.32
CA LYS A 218 2.28 2.03 1.58
C LYS A 218 1.68 0.62 1.66
N GLU A 219 2.09 -0.29 0.77
CA GLU A 219 1.51 -1.63 0.66
C GLU A 219 2.11 -2.61 1.65
N GLU A 220 3.43 -2.61 1.83
CA GLU A 220 4.11 -3.63 2.64
C GLU A 220 4.49 -3.16 4.04
N GLN A 221 4.88 -1.91 4.20
CA GLN A 221 5.48 -1.44 5.46
C GLN A 221 4.48 -0.74 6.37
N LEU A 222 3.50 -0.04 5.80
CA LEU A 222 2.45 0.65 6.55
C LEU A 222 1.53 -0.33 7.30
N PRO A 223 1.09 -1.48 6.73
CA PRO A 223 0.37 -2.50 7.48
C PRO A 223 1.22 -3.14 8.59
N ARG A 224 2.55 -3.20 8.40
CA ARG A 224 3.51 -3.67 9.41
C ARG A 224 3.84 -2.63 10.48
N ARG A 225 3.18 -1.47 10.44
CA ARG A 225 3.37 -0.35 11.37
C ARG A 225 4.83 0.12 11.46
N ALA A 226 5.56 0.04 10.36
CA ALA A 226 6.93 0.52 10.31
C ALA A 226 7.00 2.03 10.51
N GLY A 227 7.85 2.50 11.43
CA GLY A 227 7.97 3.92 11.77
C GLY A 227 6.95 4.42 12.81
N PHE A 228 6.16 3.52 13.41
CA PHE A 228 5.28 3.85 14.55
C PHE A 228 5.92 3.45 15.88
N GLU A 229 5.48 4.13 16.94
CA GLU A 229 5.90 3.80 18.30
C GLU A 229 5.29 2.47 18.76
N ARG A 230 6.01 1.70 19.59
CA ARG A 230 5.64 0.33 20.00
C ARG A 230 4.22 0.23 20.57
N ASN A 231 3.82 1.21 21.37
CA ASN A 231 2.59 1.19 22.15
C ASN A 231 1.57 2.27 21.73
N SER A 232 1.85 3.03 20.66
CA SER A 232 1.02 4.16 20.24
C SER A 232 0.77 4.14 18.73
N ASN A 233 -0.32 4.77 18.30
CA ASN A 233 -0.60 4.99 16.88
C ASN A 233 0.04 6.30 16.35
N THR A 234 1.01 6.84 17.10
CA THR A 234 1.79 8.01 16.71
C THR A 234 3.02 7.57 15.92
N VAL A 235 3.35 8.35 14.89
CA VAL A 235 4.60 8.21 14.15
C VAL A 235 5.75 8.44 15.12
N ALA A 236 6.73 7.55 15.10
CA ALA A 236 7.86 7.64 16.01
C ALA A 236 8.69 8.89 15.69
N PRO A 237 9.19 9.62 16.69
CA PRO A 237 9.88 10.89 16.47
C PRO A 237 11.14 10.73 15.61
N TRP A 238 11.79 9.56 15.66
CA TRP A 238 12.96 9.28 14.83
C TRP A 238 12.63 8.93 13.37
N PHE A 239 11.36 8.81 12.97
CA PHE A 239 10.97 8.37 11.64
C PHE A 239 10.55 9.54 10.74
N HIS A 240 11.30 9.77 9.66
CA HIS A 240 11.15 10.95 8.79
C HIS A 240 10.56 10.61 7.41
N GLY A 241 10.17 9.36 7.17
CA GLY A 241 9.59 8.96 5.89
C GLY A 241 10.59 9.00 4.74
N ILE A 242 10.13 9.41 3.55
CA ILE A 242 10.89 9.33 2.30
C ILE A 242 11.63 10.65 2.05
N ILE A 243 12.73 10.82 2.79
CA ILE A 243 13.68 11.92 2.62
C ILE A 243 14.99 11.43 2.02
N THR A 244 15.64 12.31 1.25
CA THR A 244 16.94 12.07 0.65
C THR A 244 18.03 12.03 1.70
N ARG A 245 19.22 11.55 1.29
CA ARG A 245 20.40 11.58 2.16
C ARG A 245 20.78 13.02 2.57
N GLN A 246 20.69 13.95 1.63
CA GLN A 246 21.10 15.35 1.83
C GLN A 246 20.17 16.05 2.82
N GLU A 247 18.84 15.90 2.65
CA GLU A 247 17.84 16.43 3.59
C GLU A 247 18.05 15.88 5.01
N ALA A 248 18.38 14.60 5.14
CA ALA A 248 18.70 14.01 6.44
C ALA A 248 19.95 14.62 7.09
N GLU A 249 21.00 14.87 6.30
CA GLU A 249 22.22 15.52 6.77
C GLU A 249 21.94 16.97 7.21
N GLU A 250 21.11 17.72 6.47
CA GLU A 250 20.69 19.09 6.83
C GLU A 250 19.93 19.13 8.16
N LEU A 251 18.98 18.20 8.37
CA LEU A 251 18.21 18.09 9.62
C LEU A 251 19.11 17.76 10.82
N LEU A 252 20.14 16.94 10.60
CA LEU A 252 21.10 16.53 11.64
C LEU A 252 22.26 17.54 11.81
N MET A 253 22.46 18.48 10.89
CA MET A 253 23.59 19.41 10.90
C MET A 253 23.59 20.32 12.12
N ASN A 254 22.40 20.75 12.54
CA ASN A 254 22.18 21.66 13.67
C ASN A 254 21.85 20.93 14.98
N LYS A 255 22.04 19.60 15.04
CA LYS A 255 21.76 18.78 16.22
C LYS A 255 23.06 18.37 16.93
N SER A 256 22.93 17.94 18.18
CA SER A 256 24.06 17.41 18.96
C SER A 256 24.53 16.07 18.39
N GLU A 257 25.77 15.71 18.71
CA GLU A 257 26.30 14.37 18.46
C GLU A 257 25.37 13.29 19.06
N GLY A 258 25.23 12.17 18.36
CA GLY A 258 24.33 11.09 18.76
C GLY A 258 22.87 11.29 18.33
N ALA A 259 22.54 12.43 17.70
CA ALA A 259 21.25 12.61 17.05
C ALA A 259 21.11 11.68 15.84
N PHE A 260 19.94 11.05 15.70
CA PHE A 260 19.68 10.15 14.59
C PHE A 260 18.25 10.28 14.06
N LEU A 261 18.07 9.83 12.82
CA LEU A 261 16.77 9.65 12.18
C LEU A 261 16.80 8.44 11.26
N VAL A 262 15.62 7.86 11.02
CA VAL A 262 15.41 6.77 10.07
C VAL A 262 14.57 7.30 8.93
N ARG A 263 15.07 7.10 7.72
CA ARG A 263 14.40 7.44 6.47
C ARG A 263 14.23 6.22 5.60
N VAL A 264 13.25 6.23 4.71
CA VAL A 264 13.09 5.21 3.67
C VAL A 264 14.25 5.36 2.68
N SER A 265 14.90 4.26 2.35
CA SER A 265 16.06 4.28 1.45
C SER A 265 15.61 4.26 0.00
N GLU A 266 16.23 5.12 -0.82
CA GLU A 266 16.00 5.10 -2.26
C GLU A 266 16.86 4.06 -2.99
N LYS A 267 17.81 3.43 -2.29
CA LYS A 267 18.79 2.50 -2.88
C LYS A 267 18.45 1.03 -2.68
N ILE A 268 17.62 0.72 -1.68
CA ILE A 268 17.26 -0.63 -1.28
C ILE A 268 15.80 -0.67 -0.87
N TRP A 269 15.19 -1.86 -0.87
CA TRP A 269 13.87 -2.10 -0.29
C TRP A 269 13.96 -2.13 1.22
N GLY A 270 14.06 -0.95 1.82
CA GLY A 270 14.39 -0.81 3.22
C GLY A 270 14.59 0.62 3.66
N TYR A 271 15.32 0.78 4.76
CA TYR A 271 15.51 2.07 5.41
C TYR A 271 16.99 2.44 5.44
N ALA A 272 17.25 3.70 5.75
CA ALA A 272 18.57 4.20 6.07
C ALA A 272 18.50 4.90 7.42
N LEU A 273 19.27 4.42 8.38
CA LEU A 273 19.52 5.11 9.64
C LEU A 273 20.63 6.14 9.39
N SER A 274 20.31 7.42 9.54
CA SER A 274 21.27 8.52 9.41
C SER A 274 21.56 9.05 10.81
N TYR A 275 22.82 9.14 11.19
CA TYR A 275 23.21 9.59 12.51
C TYR A 275 24.38 10.57 12.48
N ARG A 276 24.37 11.50 13.44
CA ARG A 276 25.39 12.53 13.64
C ARG A 276 26.54 11.98 14.50
N HIS A 277 27.72 11.93 13.90
CA HIS A 277 28.98 11.52 14.54
C HIS A 277 29.92 12.74 14.71
N GLN A 278 30.96 12.60 15.54
CA GLN A 278 31.96 13.67 15.77
C GLN A 278 32.61 14.16 14.47
N SER A 279 32.87 13.22 13.55
CA SER A 279 33.58 13.46 12.30
C SER A 279 32.64 13.73 11.10
N GLY A 280 31.32 13.87 11.31
CA GLY A 280 30.35 14.10 10.24
C GLY A 280 29.08 13.27 10.38
N PHE A 281 28.59 12.70 9.28
CA PHE A 281 27.38 11.89 9.24
C PHE A 281 27.71 10.47 8.79
N LYS A 282 27.11 9.50 9.45
CA LYS A 282 27.21 8.08 9.08
C LYS A 282 25.81 7.56 8.77
N HIS A 283 25.74 6.67 7.79
CA HIS A 283 24.47 6.09 7.32
C HIS A 283 24.56 4.59 7.29
N PHE A 284 23.61 3.92 7.95
CA PHE A 284 23.47 2.47 7.90
C PHE A 284 22.23 2.09 7.13
N LEU A 285 22.39 1.14 6.22
CA LEU A 285 21.28 0.60 5.46
C LEU A 285 20.59 -0.50 6.26
N VAL A 286 19.27 -0.45 6.34
CA VAL A 286 18.43 -1.46 6.99
C VAL A 286 17.69 -2.20 5.88
N ASP A 287 17.92 -3.50 5.77
CA ASP A 287 17.16 -4.36 4.86
C ASP A 287 15.76 -4.59 5.44
N ALA A 288 14.74 -4.42 4.61
CA ALA A 288 13.35 -4.75 4.91
C ALA A 288 12.72 -5.61 3.80
N SER A 289 13.53 -6.23 2.93
CA SER A 289 13.05 -7.02 1.80
C SER A 289 12.45 -8.38 2.17
N GLY A 290 12.31 -8.67 3.47
CA GLY A 290 11.71 -9.91 3.97
C GLY A 290 10.93 -9.69 5.25
N ASP A 291 10.66 -10.75 5.99
CA ASP A 291 9.83 -10.71 7.20
C ASP A 291 10.55 -10.13 8.43
N TYR A 292 11.70 -9.49 8.24
CA TYR A 292 12.58 -9.03 9.31
C TYR A 292 13.32 -7.76 8.90
N TYR A 293 13.85 -7.05 9.90
CA TYR A 293 14.69 -5.88 9.74
C TYR A 293 16.10 -6.19 10.24
N SER A 294 17.13 -5.82 9.48
CA SER A 294 18.54 -6.00 9.87
C SER A 294 19.44 -4.97 9.21
N PHE A 295 20.59 -4.63 9.82
CA PHE A 295 21.57 -3.76 9.20
C PHE A 295 22.37 -4.50 8.12
N LEU A 296 22.44 -3.93 6.92
CA LEU A 296 23.22 -4.48 5.82
C LEU A 296 24.71 -4.34 6.07
N GLY A 297 25.37 -5.49 6.29
CA GLY A 297 26.83 -5.60 6.35
C GLY A 297 27.46 -5.18 7.69
N VAL A 298 26.66 -4.89 8.71
CA VAL A 298 27.15 -4.51 10.04
C VAL A 298 26.80 -5.58 11.08
N ASP A 299 25.53 -6.00 11.17
CA ASP A 299 25.09 -6.96 12.18
C ASP A 299 24.17 -8.05 11.61
N PRO A 300 24.33 -9.33 12.00
CA PRO A 300 23.45 -10.42 11.58
C PRO A 300 22.13 -10.46 12.39
N ASN A 301 21.92 -9.52 13.32
CA ASN A 301 20.76 -9.51 14.20
C ASN A 301 19.50 -9.11 13.43
N ARG A 302 18.54 -10.04 13.40
CA ARG A 302 17.26 -9.89 12.73
C ARG A 302 16.19 -9.53 13.75
N HIS A 303 15.44 -8.48 13.46
CA HIS A 303 14.38 -7.97 14.33
C HIS A 303 13.02 -8.10 13.64
N ALA A 304 11.98 -8.39 14.41
CA ALA A 304 10.62 -8.56 13.88
C ALA A 304 10.00 -7.22 13.44
N THR A 305 10.30 -6.14 14.17
CA THR A 305 9.85 -4.78 13.85
C THR A 305 11.02 -3.81 13.72
N LEU A 306 10.82 -2.74 12.94
CA LEU A 306 11.81 -1.67 12.81
C LEU A 306 12.08 -0.99 14.16
N THR A 307 11.05 -0.86 14.99
CA THR A 307 11.15 -0.29 16.33
C THR A 307 11.99 -1.17 17.26
N ASP A 308 11.86 -2.51 17.19
CA ASP A 308 12.75 -3.44 17.92
C ASP A 308 14.21 -3.27 17.54
N LEU A 309 14.49 -3.12 16.24
CA LEU A 309 15.86 -2.90 15.74
C LEU A 309 16.46 -1.62 16.31
N ILE A 310 15.69 -0.53 16.27
CA ILE A 310 16.15 0.77 16.78
C ILE A 310 16.32 0.73 18.30
N ASP A 311 15.37 0.17 19.04
CA ASP A 311 15.43 0.08 20.50
C ASP A 311 16.61 -0.79 20.98
N PHE A 312 16.92 -1.87 20.25
CA PHE A 312 18.09 -2.71 20.53
C PHE A 312 19.41 -1.91 20.47
N HIS A 313 19.53 -0.99 19.50
CA HIS A 313 20.72 -0.16 19.31
C HIS A 313 20.72 1.15 20.10
N LYS A 314 19.59 1.50 20.77
CA LYS A 314 19.51 2.62 21.73
C LYS A 314 20.04 2.27 23.11
N GLY A 315 20.02 0.98 23.49
CA GLY A 315 20.05 0.54 24.89
C GLY A 315 21.36 -0.10 25.40
N TYR A 316 22.38 -0.26 24.56
CA TYR A 316 23.64 -0.88 24.99
C TYR A 316 24.79 0.13 24.94
N GLU A 317 25.34 0.42 26.13
CA GLU A 317 26.74 0.83 26.31
C GLU A 317 27.67 -0.02 25.41
N PRO A 318 28.78 0.57 24.91
CA PRO A 318 29.39 0.17 23.65
C PRO A 318 29.98 -1.25 23.70
N CYS A 319 29.22 -2.22 23.20
CA CYS A 319 29.73 -3.55 22.85
C CYS A 319 29.84 -3.69 21.33
N SER A 320 30.78 -2.98 20.72
CA SER A 320 31.59 -3.42 19.58
C SER A 320 32.31 -2.21 18.95
N GLU A 321 33.38 -2.51 18.24
CA GLU A 321 34.42 -1.64 17.65
C GLU A 321 33.94 -0.53 16.68
N TYR A 322 32.64 -0.20 16.62
CA TYR A 322 32.04 0.64 15.58
C TYR A 322 31.20 1.85 16.05
N ASP A 323 31.17 2.13 17.36
CA ASP A 323 30.75 3.42 17.94
C ASP A 323 29.38 3.93 17.41
N LEU A 324 28.37 3.07 17.59
CA LEU A 324 27.02 3.19 17.04
C LEU A 324 26.01 3.42 18.16
N SER A 325 26.25 4.44 18.96
CA SER A 325 25.41 4.80 20.11
C SER A 325 24.31 5.79 19.70
N LEU A 326 23.09 5.29 19.53
CA LEU A 326 21.92 6.09 19.16
C LEU A 326 21.35 6.81 20.39
N PHE A 327 21.82 8.02 20.66
CA PHE A 327 21.49 8.72 21.91
C PHE A 327 20.20 9.54 21.86
N LEU A 328 19.91 10.24 20.76
CA LEU A 328 18.77 11.17 20.70
C LEU A 328 17.99 11.06 19.38
N PRO A 329 16.67 10.80 19.42
CA PRO A 329 15.85 10.88 18.22
C PRO A 329 15.75 12.34 17.76
N CYS A 330 15.94 12.60 16.47
CA CYS A 330 15.61 13.89 15.87
C CYS A 330 14.11 13.91 15.52
N PRO A 331 13.25 14.68 16.19
CA PRO A 331 11.84 14.82 15.83
C PRO A 331 11.62 15.58 14.52
#